data_AF-A0A8B6DKL8-F1
#
_entry.id   AF-A0A8B6DKL8-F1
#
_cell.length_a   1.000
_cell.length_b   1.000
_cell.length_c   1.000
_cell.angle_alpha   90.00
_cell.angle_beta   90.00
_cell.angle_gamma   90.00
#
_symmetry.space_group_name_H-M   'P 1'
#
loop_
_entity.id
_entity.type
_entity.pdbx_description
1 polymer ?
#
loop_
_entity_poly.entity_id
_entity_poly.type
_entity_poly.pdbx_seq_one_letter_code
_entity_poly.pdbx_strand_id
1 'polypeptide(L)'
;MKKCAQDMYFKSKVKGNNEEANVADTFLKMYKIAWMVEISSKALATLEKIRYNKTQLLPLVEDVVTLSNYLKLISEKIKKSGICNQKQYVEFSKMCLAEIILFNRRRSGEEERMILEDYTKAIERGSIYPVIMSTLSLFEQKLCQSHLRVALSIRVLMFNSPWEDTTSTPGN
;
A
#
# COMPACT_ATOMS: atom_id res chain seq x y z
N MET A 1 32.12 -12.07 19.51
CA MET A 1 32.33 -10.85 20.34
C MET A 1 31.47 -10.83 21.62
N LYS A 2 30.14 -10.97 21.57
CA LYS A 2 29.28 -11.01 22.78
C LYS A 2 29.74 -12.04 23.83
N LYS A 3 30.08 -13.26 23.40
CA LYS A 3 30.52 -14.35 24.28
C LYS A 3 31.79 -14.00 25.06
N CYS A 4 32.77 -13.40 24.41
CA CYS A 4 34.01 -12.95 25.05
C CYS A 4 33.78 -11.88 26.13
N ALA A 5 32.85 -10.94 25.89
CA ALA A 5 32.47 -9.94 26.88
C ALA A 5 31.71 -10.54 28.07
N GLN A 6 30.87 -11.55 27.83
CA GLN A 6 30.24 -12.32 28.91
C GLN A 6 31.27 -13.09 29.74
N ASP A 7 32.22 -13.76 29.09
CA ASP A 7 33.28 -14.50 29.77
C ASP A 7 34.17 -13.57 30.60
N MET A 8 34.47 -12.37 30.09
CA MET A 8 35.19 -11.32 30.83
C MET A 8 34.39 -10.84 32.04
N TYR A 9 33.10 -10.55 31.87
CA TYR A 9 32.21 -10.17 32.97
C TYR A 9 32.20 -11.21 34.10
N PHE A 10 32.03 -12.48 33.75
CA PHE A 10 32.03 -13.58 34.73
C PHE A 10 33.39 -13.72 35.43
N LYS A 11 34.50 -13.69 34.68
CA LYS A 11 35.85 -13.78 35.25
C LYS A 11 36.17 -12.63 36.19
N SER A 12 35.80 -11.40 35.84
CA SER A 12 36.06 -10.21 36.68
C SER A 12 35.19 -10.20 37.93
N LYS A 13 33.93 -10.67 37.85
CA LYS A 13 33.07 -10.86 39.03
C LYS A 13 33.59 -11.94 39.98
N VAL A 14 34.08 -13.08 39.46
CA VAL A 14 34.68 -14.15 40.29
C VAL A 14 35.96 -13.67 40.98
N LYS A 15 36.77 -12.83 40.32
CA LYS A 15 38.00 -12.25 40.89
C LYS A 15 37.77 -11.06 41.82
N GLY A 16 36.52 -10.58 41.97
CA GLY A 16 36.20 -9.38 42.77
C GLY A 16 36.62 -8.05 42.13
N ASN A 17 37.05 -8.04 40.86
CA ASN A 17 37.46 -6.83 40.16
C ASN A 17 36.23 -6.11 39.58
N ASN A 18 35.74 -5.11 40.30
CA ASN A 18 34.46 -4.47 39.98
C ASN A 18 34.55 -3.51 38.78
N GLU A 19 35.73 -2.96 38.48
CA GLU A 19 35.92 -2.04 37.35
C GLU A 19 35.83 -2.77 36.01
N GLU A 20 36.59 -3.86 35.84
CA GLU A 20 36.54 -4.69 34.64
C GLU A 20 35.14 -5.28 34.41
N ALA A 21 34.46 -5.68 35.50
CA ALA A 21 33.09 -6.16 35.41
C ALA A 21 32.13 -5.06 34.93
N ASN A 22 32.32 -3.81 35.34
CA ASN A 22 31.49 -2.70 34.91
C ASN A 22 31.71 -2.35 33.42
N VAL A 23 32.97 -2.41 32.95
CA VAL A 23 33.32 -2.22 31.53
C VAL A 23 32.66 -3.30 30.66
N ALA A 24 32.76 -4.57 31.07
CA ALA A 24 32.14 -5.68 30.35
C ALA A 24 30.60 -5.58 30.32
N ASP A 25 29.97 -5.16 31.43
CA ASP A 25 28.52 -4.94 31.51
C ASP A 25 28.08 -3.76 30.62
N THR A 26 28.83 -2.66 30.64
CA THR A 26 28.57 -1.48 29.81
C THR A 26 28.64 -1.84 28.33
N PHE A 27 29.68 -2.59 27.93
CA PHE A 27 29.81 -3.08 26.57
C PHE A 27 28.63 -3.99 26.17
N LEU A 28 28.20 -4.92 27.04
CA LEU A 28 27.06 -5.80 26.75
C LEU A 28 25.74 -5.04 26.59
N LYS A 29 25.52 -3.99 27.40
CA LYS A 29 24.37 -3.08 27.28
C LYS A 29 24.41 -2.31 25.96
N MET A 30 25.53 -1.69 25.63
CA MET A 30 25.72 -0.97 24.36
C MET A 30 25.52 -1.90 23.16
N TYR A 31 26.09 -3.11 23.21
CA TYR A 31 25.93 -4.12 22.16
C TYR A 31 24.46 -4.49 21.96
N LYS A 32 23.68 -4.64 23.05
CA LYS A 32 22.25 -4.96 22.97
C LYS A 32 21.45 -3.83 22.33
N ILE A 33 21.73 -2.58 22.70
CA ILE A 33 21.07 -1.40 22.12
C ILE A 33 21.40 -1.27 20.64
N ALA A 34 22.69 -1.34 20.28
CA ALA A 34 23.13 -1.30 18.89
C ALA A 34 22.52 -2.42 18.06
N TRP A 35 22.43 -3.64 18.60
CA TRP A 35 21.79 -4.77 17.91
C TRP A 35 20.30 -4.53 17.64
N MET A 36 19.56 -3.98 18.62
CA MET A 36 18.15 -3.67 18.44
C MET A 36 17.95 -2.64 17.33
N VAL A 37 18.76 -1.58 17.31
CA VAL A 37 18.66 -0.49 16.33
C VAL A 37 19.12 -0.96 14.95
N GLU A 38 20.28 -1.60 14.83
CA GLU A 38 20.87 -1.89 13.53
C GLU A 38 20.30 -3.14 12.87
N ILE A 39 19.90 -4.13 13.66
CA ILE A 39 19.53 -5.45 13.12
C ILE A 39 18.05 -5.72 13.36
N SER A 40 17.55 -5.62 14.59
CA SER A 40 16.16 -5.95 14.87
C SER A 40 15.18 -5.00 14.19
N SER A 41 15.45 -3.69 14.18
CA SER A 41 14.59 -2.71 13.50
C SER A 41 14.55 -2.94 11.99
N LYS A 42 15.71 -3.16 11.36
CA LYS A 42 15.83 -3.40 9.90
C LYS A 42 15.21 -4.72 9.50
N ALA A 43 15.41 -5.77 10.32
CA ALA A 43 14.77 -7.06 10.13
C ALA A 43 13.24 -6.94 10.23
N LEU A 44 12.73 -6.20 11.22
CA LEU A 44 11.30 -5.97 11.38
C LEU A 44 10.72 -5.21 10.19
N ALA A 45 11.35 -4.10 9.78
CA ALA A 45 10.93 -3.33 8.61
C ALA A 45 10.96 -4.18 7.32
N THR A 46 11.96 -5.06 7.19
CA THR A 46 12.06 -6.00 6.07
C THR A 46 10.94 -7.03 6.11
N LEU A 47 10.64 -7.61 7.27
CA LEU A 47 9.53 -8.54 7.46
C LEU A 47 8.18 -7.89 7.16
N GLU A 48 7.97 -6.64 7.58
CA GLU A 48 6.76 -5.88 7.28
C GLU A 48 6.64 -5.60 5.79
N LYS A 49 7.74 -5.25 5.12
CA LYS A 49 7.78 -5.08 3.66
C LYS A 49 7.49 -6.40 2.93
N ILE A 50 8.03 -7.52 3.40
CA ILE A 50 7.73 -8.85 2.85
C ILE A 50 6.26 -9.19 3.08
N ARG A 51 5.71 -8.95 4.27
CA ARG A 51 4.29 -9.16 4.57
C ARG A 51 3.38 -8.33 3.68
N TYR A 52 3.75 -7.07 3.45
CA TYR A 52 3.00 -6.15 2.58
C TYR A 52 3.06 -6.58 1.11
N ASN A 53 4.22 -7.04 0.64
CA ASN A 53 4.41 -7.49 -0.74
C ASN A 53 4.05 -8.95 -0.97
N LYS A 54 3.77 -9.73 0.08
CA LYS A 54 3.34 -11.12 -0.03
C LYS A 54 2.15 -11.16 -0.96
N THR A 55 2.19 -12.05 -1.95
CA THR A 55 1.10 -12.28 -2.89
C THR A 55 -0.16 -12.58 -2.09
N GLN A 56 -1.04 -11.58 -1.99
CA GLN A 56 -2.36 -11.77 -1.42
C GLN A 56 -3.11 -12.68 -2.38
N LEU A 57 -3.68 -13.77 -1.85
CA LEU A 57 -4.64 -14.55 -2.61
C LEU A 57 -5.73 -13.59 -3.05
N LEU A 58 -6.03 -13.58 -4.36
CA LEU A 58 -7.14 -12.80 -4.86
C LEU A 58 -8.39 -13.24 -4.07
N PRO A 59 -9.18 -12.29 -3.53
CA PRO A 59 -10.39 -12.66 -2.81
C PRO A 59 -11.29 -13.47 -3.74
N LEU A 60 -11.91 -14.51 -3.18
CA LEU A 60 -12.84 -15.31 -3.95
C LEU A 60 -14.04 -14.46 -4.37
N VAL A 61 -14.75 -14.91 -5.41
CA VAL A 61 -15.91 -14.18 -5.93
C VAL A 61 -16.99 -14.05 -4.85
N GLU A 62 -17.16 -15.10 -4.04
CA GLU A 62 -18.09 -15.17 -2.91
C GLU A 62 -17.78 -14.09 -1.86
N ASP A 63 -16.49 -13.87 -1.56
CA ASP A 63 -16.05 -12.87 -0.59
C ASP A 63 -16.35 -11.44 -1.10
N VAL A 64 -16.09 -11.18 -2.38
CA VAL A 64 -16.37 -9.89 -3.04
C VAL A 64 -17.87 -9.60 -3.06
N VAL A 65 -18.69 -10.60 -3.37
CA VAL A 65 -20.16 -10.48 -3.36
C VAL A 65 -20.66 -10.22 -1.94
N THR A 66 -20.14 -10.94 -0.95
CA THR A 66 -20.51 -10.77 0.46
C THR A 66 -20.19 -9.35 0.93
N LEU A 67 -18.99 -8.85 0.62
CA LEU A 67 -18.59 -7.48 0.96
C LEU A 67 -19.45 -6.43 0.23
N SER A 68 -19.73 -6.62 -1.05
CA SER A 68 -20.58 -5.70 -1.82
C SER A 68 -21.99 -5.61 -1.23
N ASN A 69 -22.58 -6.75 -0.86
CA ASN A 69 -23.90 -6.80 -0.24
C ASN A 69 -23.91 -6.11 1.14
N TYR A 70 -22.86 -6.32 1.92
CA TYR A 70 -22.68 -5.65 3.21
C TYR A 70 -22.59 -4.11 3.07
N LEU A 71 -21.79 -3.62 2.11
CA LEU A 71 -21.66 -2.18 1.83
C LEU A 71 -23.00 -1.57 1.40
N LYS A 72 -23.77 -2.27 0.56
CA LYS A 72 -25.13 -1.83 0.17
C LYS A 72 -26.06 -1.73 1.37
N LEU A 73 -26.06 -2.72 2.26
CA LEU A 73 -26.88 -2.71 3.48
C LEU A 73 -26.57 -1.50 4.37
N ILE A 74 -25.29 -1.20 4.56
CA ILE A 74 -24.86 -0.04 5.35
C ILE A 74 -25.25 1.26 4.66
N SER A 75 -25.04 1.38 3.35
CA SER A 75 -25.43 2.56 2.56
C SER A 75 -26.91 2.89 2.77
N GLU A 76 -27.78 1.89 2.66
CA GLU A 76 -29.21 2.05 2.88
C GLU A 76 -29.56 2.42 4.32
N LYS A 77 -28.83 1.89 5.31
CA LYS A 77 -29.01 2.25 6.71
C LYS A 77 -28.62 3.71 6.98
N ILE A 78 -27.52 4.18 6.41
CA ILE A 78 -27.05 5.56 6.54
C ILE A 78 -28.04 6.52 5.86
N LYS A 79 -28.47 6.21 4.62
CA LYS A 79 -29.47 7.02 3.88
C LYS A 79 -30.78 7.16 4.65
N LYS A 80 -31.29 6.06 5.22
CA LYS A 80 -32.54 6.06 6.01
C LYS A 80 -32.43 6.83 7.32
N SER A 81 -31.23 6.99 7.87
CA SER A 81 -31.05 7.66 9.16
C SER A 81 -31.30 9.17 9.09
N GLY A 82 -31.23 9.81 7.91
CA GLY A 82 -31.62 11.21 7.67
C GLY A 82 -30.84 12.27 8.47
N ILE A 83 -29.92 11.87 9.34
CA ILE A 83 -29.15 12.71 10.26
C ILE A 83 -27.71 12.71 9.77
N CYS A 84 -27.14 13.91 9.57
CA CYS A 84 -25.75 14.09 9.17
C CYS A 84 -24.92 14.49 10.40
N ASN A 85 -24.50 13.51 11.20
CA ASN A 85 -23.51 13.72 12.24
C ASN A 85 -22.09 13.48 11.68
N GLN A 86 -21.08 14.14 12.24
CA GLN A 86 -19.68 14.01 11.81
C GLN A 86 -19.21 12.54 11.79
N LYS A 87 -19.65 11.74 12.77
CA LYS A 87 -19.34 10.30 12.81
C LYS A 87 -19.93 9.52 11.63
N GLN A 88 -21.18 9.83 11.25
CA GLN A 88 -21.86 9.18 10.13
C GLN A 88 -21.23 9.59 8.79
N TYR A 89 -20.77 10.85 8.66
CA TYR A 89 -20.05 11.30 7.47
C TYR A 89 -18.71 10.56 7.29
N VAL A 90 -17.95 10.38 8.38
CA VAL A 90 -16.69 9.62 8.35
C VAL A 90 -16.96 8.15 8.00
N GLU A 91 -18.00 7.55 8.55
CA GLU A 91 -18.40 6.17 8.26
C GLU A 91 -18.83 6.01 6.79
N PHE A 92 -19.63 6.95 6.28
CA PHE A 92 -20.01 7.01 4.88
C PHE A 92 -18.81 7.18 3.95
N SER A 93 -17.87 8.05 4.28
CA SER A 93 -16.65 8.27 3.49
C SER A 93 -15.79 7.00 3.42
N LYS A 94 -15.64 6.29 4.54
CA LYS A 94 -14.95 4.99 4.57
C LYS A 94 -15.67 3.93 3.72
N MET A 95 -17.00 3.93 3.75
CA MET A 95 -17.82 3.03 2.94
C MET A 95 -17.67 3.31 1.44
N CYS A 96 -17.77 4.58 1.01
CA CYS A 96 -17.54 4.97 -0.37
C CYS A 96 -16.13 4.61 -0.84
N LEU A 97 -15.12 4.84 -0.01
CA LEU A 97 -13.74 4.43 -0.32
C LEU A 97 -13.64 2.91 -0.50
N ALA A 98 -14.28 2.12 0.36
CA ALA A 98 -14.31 0.66 0.23
C ALA A 98 -15.00 0.19 -1.06
N GLU A 99 -16.10 0.83 -1.47
CA GLU A 99 -16.77 0.53 -2.75
C GLU A 99 -15.89 0.87 -3.97
N ILE A 100 -15.20 2.01 -3.94
CA ILE A 100 -14.27 2.43 -5.00
C ILE A 100 -13.10 1.46 -5.11
N ILE A 101 -12.51 1.06 -3.98
CA ILE A 101 -11.44 0.06 -3.92
C ILE A 101 -11.92 -1.28 -4.48
N LEU A 102 -13.13 -1.72 -4.09
CA LEU A 102 -13.70 -2.98 -4.57
C LEU A 102 -13.95 -2.96 -6.08
N PHE A 103 -14.45 -1.84 -6.60
CA PHE A 103 -14.72 -1.65 -8.03
C PHE A 103 -13.45 -1.57 -8.87
N ASN A 104 -12.45 -0.82 -8.40
CA ASN A 104 -11.18 -0.64 -9.11
C ASN A 104 -10.22 -1.83 -8.93
N ARG A 105 -10.45 -2.71 -7.94
CA ARG A 105 -9.60 -3.86 -7.61
C ARG A 105 -8.13 -3.47 -7.38
N ARG A 106 -7.87 -2.28 -6.84
CA ARG A 106 -6.53 -1.72 -6.61
C ARG A 106 -6.28 -1.47 -5.11
N ARG A 107 -5.04 -1.11 -4.75
CA ARG A 107 -4.60 -1.03 -3.35
C ARG A 107 -4.94 0.33 -2.76
N SER A 108 -5.61 0.35 -1.60
CA SER A 108 -6.14 1.53 -0.91
C SER A 108 -5.32 2.83 -0.95
N GLY A 109 -3.98 2.75 -0.96
CA GLY A 109 -3.11 3.93 -1.02
C GLY A 109 -3.08 4.65 -2.38
N GLU A 110 -3.55 4.00 -3.45
CA GLU A 110 -3.71 4.62 -4.77
C GLU A 110 -5.05 5.33 -4.87
N GLU A 111 -6.13 4.74 -4.35
CA GLU A 111 -7.47 5.35 -4.36
C GLU A 111 -7.63 6.45 -3.31
N GLU A 112 -6.95 6.34 -2.16
CA GLU A 112 -6.98 7.38 -1.11
C GLU A 112 -6.40 8.73 -1.59
N ARG A 113 -5.54 8.71 -2.61
CA ARG A 113 -4.91 9.90 -3.20
C ARG A 113 -5.69 10.47 -4.38
N MET A 114 -6.83 9.88 -4.74
CA MET A 114 -7.62 10.32 -5.88
C MET A 114 -8.33 11.63 -5.58
N ILE A 115 -7.99 12.67 -6.33
CA ILE A 115 -8.65 13.98 -6.24
C ILE A 115 -9.84 13.98 -7.22
N LEU A 116 -10.87 14.78 -6.95
CA LEU A 116 -12.03 14.94 -7.84
C LEU A 116 -11.63 15.33 -9.27
N GLU A 117 -10.58 16.14 -9.43
CA GLU A 117 -10.05 16.50 -10.74
C GLU A 117 -9.47 15.31 -11.51
N ASP A 118 -8.85 14.35 -10.81
CA ASP A 118 -8.32 13.15 -11.44
C ASP A 118 -9.46 12.22 -11.85
N TYR A 119 -10.53 12.18 -11.05
CA TYR A 119 -11.74 11.44 -11.36
C TYR A 119 -12.47 11.99 -12.59
N THR A 120 -12.67 13.31 -12.67
CA THR A 120 -13.29 13.94 -13.85
C THR A 120 -12.44 13.76 -15.09
N LYS A 121 -11.12 13.98 -14.99
CA LYS A 121 -10.18 13.73 -16.09
C LYS A 121 -10.20 12.27 -16.52
N ALA A 122 -10.36 11.31 -15.61
CA ALA A 122 -10.44 9.90 -15.96
C ALA A 122 -11.73 9.58 -16.74
N ILE A 123 -12.88 10.12 -16.32
CA ILE A 123 -14.13 9.98 -17.07
C ILE A 123 -13.99 10.57 -18.48
N GLU A 124 -13.39 11.75 -18.60
CA GLU A 124 -13.19 12.44 -19.88
C GLU A 124 -12.16 11.76 -20.77
N ARG A 125 -11.07 11.23 -20.18
CA ARG A 125 -9.96 10.54 -20.88
C ARG A 125 -10.14 9.03 -20.96
N GLY A 126 -11.27 8.50 -20.52
CA GLY A 126 -11.64 7.09 -20.56
C GLY A 126 -11.83 6.52 -21.96
N SER A 127 -11.01 6.96 -22.92
CA SER A 127 -10.95 6.43 -24.27
C SER A 127 -10.35 5.03 -24.20
N ILE A 128 -11.24 4.05 -24.21
CA ILE A 128 -10.86 2.67 -24.46
C ILE A 128 -10.30 2.60 -25.88
N TYR A 129 -9.11 2.02 -26.02
CA TYR A 129 -8.43 1.95 -27.31
C TYR A 129 -9.39 1.35 -28.36
N PRO A 130 -9.54 1.98 -29.55
CA PRO A 130 -10.49 1.54 -30.56
C PRO A 130 -10.32 0.07 -30.97
N VAL A 131 -9.07 -0.41 -30.96
CA VAL A 131 -8.70 -1.81 -31.23
C VAL A 131 -9.31 -2.74 -30.19
N ILE A 132 -9.25 -2.39 -28.90
CA ILE A 132 -9.84 -3.20 -27.82
C ILE A 132 -11.36 -3.20 -27.97
N MET A 133 -11.97 -2.05 -28.26
CA MET A 133 -13.42 -1.94 -28.45
C MET A 133 -13.92 -2.84 -29.59
N SER A 134 -13.14 -2.97 -30.66
CA SER A 134 -13.48 -3.83 -31.82
C SER A 134 -13.49 -5.33 -31.51
N THR A 135 -12.79 -5.76 -30.46
CA THR A 135 -12.73 -7.17 -30.03
C THR A 135 -13.82 -7.57 -29.04
N LEU A 136 -14.53 -6.58 -28.48
CA LEU A 136 -15.55 -6.77 -27.47
C LEU A 136 -16.94 -6.97 -28.09
N SER A 137 -17.80 -7.72 -27.41
CA SER A 137 -19.20 -7.86 -27.78
C SER A 137 -19.97 -6.54 -27.63
N LEU A 138 -21.10 -6.38 -28.34
CA LEU A 138 -21.95 -5.18 -28.24
C LEU A 138 -22.39 -4.86 -26.80
N PHE A 139 -22.56 -5.90 -25.97
CA PHE A 139 -22.88 -5.76 -24.56
C PHE A 139 -21.69 -5.20 -23.76
N GLU A 140 -20.50 -5.77 -23.95
CA GLU A 140 -19.29 -5.31 -23.28
C GLU A 140 -18.88 -3.90 -23.72
N GLN A 141 -19.08 -3.56 -24.99
CA GLN A 141 -18.84 -2.21 -25.51
C GLN A 141 -19.74 -1.17 -24.81
N LYS A 142 -21.01 -1.50 -24.55
CA LYS A 142 -21.91 -0.64 -23.76
C LYS A 142 -21.46 -0.53 -22.31
N LEU A 143 -21.06 -1.64 -21.68
CA LEU A 143 -20.55 -1.61 -20.30
C LEU A 143 -19.29 -0.75 -20.16
N CYS A 144 -18.42 -0.80 -21.16
CA CYS A 144 -17.20 -0.02 -21.26
C CYS A 144 -17.44 1.50 -21.29
N GLN A 145 -18.60 1.96 -21.78
CA GLN A 145 -18.98 3.37 -21.78
C GLN A 145 -19.45 3.86 -20.40
N SER A 146 -20.04 3.00 -19.58
CA SER A 146 -20.59 3.36 -18.25
C SER A 146 -19.67 3.01 -17.09
N HIS A 147 -18.81 2.01 -17.24
CA HIS A 147 -17.98 1.45 -16.17
C HIS A 147 -16.50 1.62 -16.48
N LEU A 148 -16.02 2.85 -16.34
CA LEU A 148 -14.59 3.11 -16.46
C LEU A 148 -13.88 2.80 -15.14
N ARG A 149 -12.81 2.01 -15.20
CA ARG A 149 -11.90 1.85 -14.07
C ARG A 149 -11.03 3.10 -13.96
N VAL A 150 -11.20 3.84 -12.86
CA VAL A 150 -10.38 5.03 -12.61
C VAL A 150 -9.08 4.59 -11.96
N ALA A 151 -8.03 4.56 -12.75
CA ALA A 151 -6.70 4.16 -12.36
C ALA A 151 -5.83 5.41 -12.20
N LEU A 152 -5.44 5.75 -10.97
CA LEU A 152 -4.27 6.61 -10.79
C LEU A 152 -3.05 5.81 -11.25
N SER A 153 -2.56 6.12 -12.44
CA SER A 153 -1.22 5.71 -12.83
C SER A 153 -0.26 6.52 -11.97
N ILE A 154 0.16 5.98 -10.83
CA ILE A 154 1.45 6.36 -10.29
C ILE A 154 2.45 5.90 -11.35
N ARG A 155 2.74 6.78 -12.33
CA ARG A 155 4.03 6.71 -12.99
C ARG A 155 5.01 6.86 -11.85
N VAL A 156 5.51 5.72 -11.38
CA VAL A 156 6.78 5.69 -10.71
C VAL A 156 7.68 6.49 -11.65
N LEU A 157 8.12 7.67 -11.20
CA LEU A 157 9.13 8.49 -11.87
C LEU A 157 10.46 7.73 -11.81
N MET A 158 10.49 6.50 -12.33
CA MET A 158 11.67 5.75 -12.69
C MET A 158 11.53 5.55 -14.20
N PHE A 159 12.53 6.01 -14.94
CA PHE A 159 12.57 6.18 -16.40
C PHE A 159 12.06 7.52 -16.93
N ASN A 160 12.73 8.60 -16.50
CA ASN A 160 13.30 9.49 -17.52
C ASN A 160 14.52 8.78 -18.10
N SER A 161 14.33 7.94 -19.13
CA SER A 161 15.42 7.52 -20.00
C SER A 161 15.59 8.61 -21.07
N PRO A 162 16.75 9.27 -21.18
CA PRO A 162 16.99 10.33 -22.16
C PRO A 162 17.42 9.76 -23.52
N TRP A 163 16.66 8.81 -24.09
CA TRP A 163 17.02 8.17 -25.36
C TRP A 163 15.96 8.28 -26.45
N GLU A 164 15.15 9.34 -26.43
CA GLU A 164 14.43 9.76 -27.64
C GLU A 164 14.95 11.14 -28.07
N ASP A 165 16.26 11.18 -28.36
CA ASP A 165 16.82 12.21 -29.22
C ASP A 165 16.49 11.87 -30.67
N THR A 166 15.69 12.75 -31.27
CA THR A 166 15.88 13.32 -32.61
C THR A 166 16.31 12.36 -33.73
N THR A 167 15.38 12.01 -34.62
CA THR A 167 15.51 12.03 -36.10
C THR A 167 14.19 11.47 -36.65
N SER A 168 13.30 12.26 -37.25
CA SER A 168 13.49 12.75 -38.60
C SER A 168 12.37 13.74 -38.96
N THR A 169 12.78 14.76 -39.70
CA THR A 169 12.05 15.93 -40.19
C THR A 169 10.94 15.63 -41.20
N PRO A 170 10.00 16.58 -41.42
CA PRO A 170 8.95 16.49 -42.42
C PRO A 170 9.45 16.85 -43.83
N GLY A 171 8.86 16.20 -44.84
CA GLY A 171 8.55 16.73 -46.18
C GLY A 171 9.67 17.39 -47.01
N ASN A 172 10.10 16.68 -48.07
CA ASN A 172 9.97 17.12 -49.46
C ASN A 172 9.93 15.90 -50.38
#